data_AF-A0A812WFI4-F1
#
_entry.id   AF-A0A812WFI4-F1
#
_cell.length_a   1.000
_cell.length_b   1.000
_cell.length_c   1.000
_cell.angle_alpha   90.00
_cell.angle_beta   90.00
_cell.angle_gamma   90.00
#
_symmetry.space_group_name_H-M   'P 1'
#
loop_
_entity.id
_entity.type
_entity.pdbx_description
1 polymer ?
#
loop_
_entity_poly.entity_id
_entity_poly.type
_entity_poly.pdbx_seq_one_letter_code
_entity_poly.pdbx_strand_id
1 'polypeptide(L)'
;MEDPRKGRQYRKADGLNTRLEDRDPQSTMVQPALRVHVGLPHRGFTRPLTGDDVLVVPELLCDQDDLSLYHKMVEEIHVAQADGSKEAKWASWKDGCHLITKAPECSATYCDVVARVISYFKILEPSVYSRFNWYVNGADWKPLHHDTAAFSQRRLGKQNITVGVSLGGERELAFRHVQHGTLAYFPQVNGMAFSFGRRINMNWKHGINALPPEKHNQLGRISIILWGWTELAAEEDDAEFGEAVEGEVLKAEAFHRVCKQYQKGKCTYGDRCKFTHSMESPIASIA
;
A
#
# COMPACT_ATOMS: atom_id res chain seq x y z
N MET A 1 -3.60 -37.29 29.11
CA MET A 1 -3.38 -38.03 27.85
C MET A 1 -1.89 -37.94 27.54
N GLU A 2 -1.20 -39.07 27.36
CA GLU A 2 0.22 -39.06 26.98
C GLU A 2 0.40 -38.51 25.57
N ASP A 3 1.50 -37.78 25.34
CA ASP A 3 1.84 -37.26 24.01
C ASP A 3 2.11 -38.44 23.07
N PRO A 4 1.29 -38.67 22.02
CA PRO A 4 1.44 -39.80 21.11
C PRO A 4 2.71 -39.75 20.25
N ARG A 5 3.51 -38.68 20.37
CA ARG A 5 4.82 -38.52 19.71
C ARG A 5 5.98 -39.02 20.55
N LYS A 6 5.80 -39.21 21.88
CA LYS A 6 6.85 -39.77 22.75
C LYS A 6 7.26 -41.16 22.24
N GLY A 7 8.57 -41.38 22.07
CA GLY A 7 9.14 -42.66 21.62
C GLY A 7 9.25 -42.86 20.10
N ARG A 8 8.73 -41.93 19.27
CA ARG A 8 8.97 -41.99 17.82
C ARG A 8 10.39 -41.52 17.49
N GLN A 9 11.24 -42.43 17.02
CA GLN A 9 12.54 -42.08 16.43
C GLN A 9 12.38 -41.68 14.96
N TYR A 10 13.04 -40.59 14.56
CA TYR A 10 13.13 -40.18 13.16
C TYR A 10 13.83 -41.27 12.35
N ARG A 11 13.09 -41.98 11.49
CA ARG A 11 13.68 -42.95 10.55
C ARG A 11 14.38 -42.20 9.43
N LYS A 12 15.72 -42.32 9.35
CA LYS A 12 16.47 -42.00 8.13
C LYS A 12 16.16 -43.10 7.11
N ALA A 13 15.12 -42.92 6.30
CA ALA A 13 14.81 -43.83 5.20
C ALA A 13 15.18 -43.16 3.87
N ASP A 14 15.85 -43.91 3.00
CA ASP A 14 16.03 -43.55 1.60
C ASP A 14 14.67 -43.53 0.89
N GLY A 15 14.49 -42.62 -0.08
CA GLY A 15 13.23 -42.47 -0.84
C GLY A 15 12.19 -41.51 -0.25
N LEU A 16 12.59 -40.61 0.66
CA LEU A 16 11.69 -39.58 1.19
C LEU A 16 11.65 -38.35 0.27
N ASN A 17 10.46 -37.78 0.08
CA ASN A 17 10.22 -36.57 -0.73
C ASN A 17 10.78 -35.27 -0.10
N THR A 18 11.53 -35.36 1.00
CA THR A 18 12.02 -34.22 1.77
C THR A 18 13.51 -34.39 2.00
N ARG A 19 14.30 -33.39 1.61
CA ARG A 19 15.76 -33.39 1.79
C ARG A 19 16.10 -33.43 3.27
N LEU A 20 17.29 -33.92 3.59
CA LEU A 20 17.75 -34.01 4.98
C LEU A 20 17.90 -32.61 5.61
N GLU A 21 18.36 -31.63 4.84
CA GLU A 21 18.46 -30.21 5.26
C GLU A 21 17.10 -29.58 5.61
N ASP A 22 16.03 -29.92 4.88
CA ASP A 22 14.66 -29.40 5.11
C ASP A 22 13.97 -30.03 6.34
N ARG A 23 14.61 -30.99 7.02
CA ARG A 23 14.05 -31.66 8.21
C ARG A 23 14.42 -31.00 9.51
N ASP A 24 15.36 -30.07 9.49
CA ASP A 24 15.65 -29.25 10.66
C ASP A 24 14.58 -28.16 10.77
N PRO A 25 13.71 -28.17 11.80
CA PRO A 25 12.72 -27.11 11.97
C PRO A 25 13.35 -25.72 12.10
N GLN A 26 14.61 -25.63 12.55
CA GLN A 26 15.35 -24.37 12.66
C GLN A 26 15.62 -23.74 11.30
N SER A 27 15.66 -24.53 10.20
CA SER A 27 15.79 -24.01 8.83
C SER A 27 14.68 -23.02 8.43
N THR A 28 13.52 -23.08 9.11
CA THR A 28 12.38 -22.17 8.86
C THR A 28 12.34 -20.98 9.82
N MET A 29 13.21 -20.92 10.83
CA MET A 29 13.29 -19.84 11.82
C MET A 29 14.19 -18.71 11.32
N VAL A 30 13.93 -18.25 10.10
CA VAL A 30 14.69 -17.20 9.42
C VAL A 30 13.80 -16.00 9.12
N GLN A 31 14.41 -14.84 8.91
CA GLN A 31 13.71 -13.69 8.36
C GLN A 31 13.37 -13.96 6.89
N PRO A 32 12.08 -13.94 6.49
CA PRO A 32 11.70 -14.20 5.11
C PRO A 32 12.01 -12.99 4.23
N ALA A 33 12.34 -13.22 2.96
CA ALA A 33 12.53 -12.13 2.00
C ALA A 33 11.22 -11.35 1.73
N LEU A 34 10.07 -12.02 1.86
CA LEU A 34 8.72 -11.46 1.77
C LEU A 34 7.76 -12.39 2.51
N ARG A 35 6.94 -11.85 3.41
CA ARG A 35 5.86 -12.57 4.10
C ARG A 35 4.52 -11.98 3.72
N VAL A 36 3.54 -12.83 3.45
CA VAL A 36 2.19 -12.40 3.09
C VAL A 36 1.24 -12.69 4.24
N HIS A 37 0.55 -11.66 4.72
CA HIS A 37 -0.57 -11.79 5.63
C HIS A 37 -1.88 -11.62 4.87
N VAL A 38 -2.90 -12.37 5.27
CA VAL A 38 -4.26 -12.20 4.76
C VAL A 38 -5.11 -11.57 5.86
N GLY A 39 -5.56 -10.35 5.62
CA GLY A 39 -6.43 -9.59 6.52
C GLY A 39 -7.90 -9.94 6.32
N LEU A 40 -8.68 -9.74 7.37
CA LEU A 40 -10.14 -9.86 7.32
C LEU A 40 -10.76 -8.47 7.10
N PRO A 41 -11.72 -8.30 6.17
CA PRO A 41 -12.22 -6.98 5.79
C PRO A 41 -12.96 -6.23 6.91
N HIS A 42 -13.67 -6.95 7.80
CA HIS A 42 -14.53 -6.32 8.82
C HIS A 42 -13.90 -6.18 10.22
N ARG A 43 -12.75 -6.79 10.48
CA ARG A 43 -12.14 -6.78 11.82
C ARG A 43 -11.04 -5.74 12.01
N GLY A 44 -10.64 -5.05 10.92
CA GLY A 44 -9.40 -4.28 10.89
C GLY A 44 -8.17 -5.17 11.00
N PHE A 45 -7.01 -4.66 10.59
CA PHE A 45 -5.74 -5.33 10.89
C PHE A 45 -5.18 -4.81 12.22
N THR A 46 -4.91 -5.70 13.16
CA THR A 46 -4.55 -5.33 14.55
C THR A 46 -3.15 -5.75 14.97
N ARG A 47 -2.42 -6.45 14.09
CA ARG A 47 -1.05 -6.88 14.36
C ARG A 47 -0.07 -5.84 13.81
N PRO A 48 1.09 -5.64 14.44
CA PRO A 48 2.19 -4.93 13.82
C PRO A 48 2.63 -5.63 12.53
N LEU A 49 2.92 -4.84 11.50
CA LEU A 49 3.56 -5.24 10.26
C LEU A 49 5.05 -4.99 10.39
N THR A 50 5.83 -6.04 10.22
CA THR A 50 7.30 -5.99 10.14
C THR A 50 7.75 -5.55 8.75
N GLY A 51 9.03 -5.21 8.58
CA GLY A 51 9.54 -4.66 7.32
C GLY A 51 9.42 -5.58 6.09
N ASP A 52 9.26 -6.90 6.27
CA ASP A 52 9.11 -7.89 5.18
C ASP A 52 7.64 -8.28 4.93
N ASP A 53 6.70 -7.66 5.63
CA ASP A 53 5.30 -8.01 5.53
C ASP A 53 4.60 -7.27 4.38
N VAL A 54 3.87 -8.05 3.59
CA VAL A 54 2.85 -7.59 2.65
C VAL A 54 1.51 -8.05 3.20
N LEU A 55 0.56 -7.13 3.37
CA LEU A 55 -0.81 -7.47 3.75
C LEU A 55 -1.69 -7.46 2.51
N VAL A 56 -2.51 -8.49 2.34
CA VAL A 56 -3.60 -8.51 1.36
C VAL A 56 -4.93 -8.65 2.09
N VAL A 57 -5.94 -7.89 1.67
CA VAL A 57 -7.26 -7.89 2.30
C VAL A 57 -8.30 -8.08 1.19
N PRO A 58 -8.76 -9.33 0.96
CA PRO A 58 -9.86 -9.60 0.05
C PRO A 58 -11.11 -8.84 0.49
N GLU A 59 -11.88 -8.37 -0.49
CA GLU A 59 -13.22 -7.77 -0.28
C GLU A 59 -13.24 -6.65 0.78
N LEU A 60 -12.14 -5.90 0.90
CA LEU A 60 -12.08 -4.77 1.82
C LEU A 60 -13.11 -3.71 1.48
N LEU A 61 -13.38 -3.47 0.19
CA LEU A 61 -14.28 -2.40 -0.26
C LEU A 61 -15.69 -2.91 -0.60
N CYS A 62 -15.78 -4.02 -1.33
CA CYS A 62 -17.01 -4.64 -1.77
C CYS A 62 -16.77 -6.12 -2.06
N ASP A 63 -17.85 -6.88 -2.23
CA ASP A 63 -17.80 -8.27 -2.66
C ASP A 63 -17.12 -8.36 -4.04
N GLN A 64 -16.41 -9.46 -4.29
CA GLN A 64 -15.61 -9.61 -5.51
C GLN A 64 -16.47 -9.47 -6.78
N ASP A 65 -17.68 -9.99 -6.78
CA ASP A 65 -18.56 -9.98 -7.95
C ASP A 65 -19.41 -8.69 -8.08
N ASP A 66 -19.36 -7.79 -7.08
CA ASP A 66 -20.11 -6.52 -7.10
C ASP A 66 -19.30 -5.39 -7.77
N LEU A 67 -19.63 -5.13 -9.04
CA LEU A 67 -19.01 -4.06 -9.84
C LEU A 67 -19.67 -2.68 -9.65
N SER A 68 -20.67 -2.54 -8.78
CA SER A 68 -21.41 -1.29 -8.60
C SER A 68 -20.49 -0.12 -8.23
N LEU A 69 -19.55 -0.36 -7.31
CA LEU A 69 -18.60 0.64 -6.84
C LEU A 69 -17.66 1.10 -7.96
N TYR A 70 -17.20 0.17 -8.80
CA TYR A 70 -16.39 0.48 -9.99
C TYR A 70 -17.16 1.36 -10.96
N HIS A 71 -18.36 0.94 -11.37
CA HIS A 71 -19.15 1.67 -12.38
C HIS A 71 -19.52 3.06 -11.91
N LYS A 72 -19.95 3.20 -10.66
CA LYS A 72 -20.31 4.50 -10.07
C LYS A 72 -19.13 5.47 -10.07
N MET A 73 -17.95 5.01 -9.67
CA MET A 73 -16.74 5.85 -9.63
C MET A 73 -16.29 6.29 -11.02
N VAL A 74 -16.37 5.41 -12.03
CA VAL A 74 -16.10 5.76 -13.42
C VAL A 74 -17.10 6.82 -13.89
N GLU A 75 -18.39 6.62 -13.64
CA GLU A 75 -19.46 7.56 -14.04
C GLU A 75 -19.27 8.95 -13.43
N GLU A 76 -19.03 9.05 -12.12
CA GLU A 76 -18.81 10.32 -11.42
C GLU A 76 -17.65 11.13 -12.03
N ILE A 77 -16.54 10.47 -12.38
CA ILE A 77 -15.40 11.14 -13.02
C ILE A 77 -15.77 11.60 -14.44
N HIS A 78 -16.51 10.80 -15.22
CA HIS A 78 -16.96 11.20 -16.56
C HIS A 78 -17.91 12.40 -16.52
N VAL A 79 -18.83 12.45 -15.56
CA VAL A 79 -19.73 13.59 -15.35
C VAL A 79 -18.91 14.85 -15.04
N ALA A 80 -17.96 14.76 -14.10
CA ALA A 80 -17.08 15.90 -13.75
C ALA A 80 -16.22 16.40 -14.93
N GLN A 81 -15.84 15.51 -15.85
CA GLN A 81 -15.13 15.87 -17.08
C GLN A 81 -16.04 16.60 -18.07
N ALA A 82 -17.29 16.14 -18.23
CA ALA A 82 -18.28 16.75 -19.10
C ALA A 82 -18.63 18.19 -18.65
N ASP A 83 -18.67 18.42 -17.34
CA ASP A 83 -18.92 19.74 -16.74
C ASP A 83 -17.72 20.71 -16.83
N GLY A 84 -16.66 20.32 -17.53
CA GLY A 84 -15.55 21.21 -17.87
C GLY A 84 -14.46 21.34 -16.80
N SER A 85 -14.45 20.49 -15.77
CA SER A 85 -13.36 20.44 -14.79
C SER A 85 -12.05 20.03 -15.47
N LYS A 86 -11.17 21.01 -15.75
CA LYS A 86 -9.92 20.77 -16.49
C LYS A 86 -8.98 19.79 -15.80
N GLU A 87 -9.06 19.65 -14.47
CA GLU A 87 -8.20 18.77 -13.67
C GLU A 87 -8.74 17.34 -13.53
N ALA A 88 -10.03 17.11 -13.84
CA ALA A 88 -10.63 15.78 -13.85
C ALA A 88 -10.30 14.97 -15.12
N LYS A 89 -9.71 15.60 -16.14
CA LYS A 89 -9.40 14.96 -17.43
C LYS A 89 -8.45 13.77 -17.26
N TRP A 90 -8.77 12.69 -17.97
CA TRP A 90 -7.84 11.58 -18.14
C TRP A 90 -6.56 12.06 -18.81
N ALA A 91 -5.46 11.90 -18.10
CA ALA A 91 -4.13 12.10 -18.63
C ALA A 91 -3.44 10.74 -18.76
N SER A 92 -2.84 10.48 -19.92
CA SER A 92 -2.01 9.31 -20.11
C SER A 92 -0.81 9.38 -19.17
N TRP A 93 -0.60 8.34 -18.37
CA TRP A 93 0.65 8.17 -17.65
C TRP A 93 1.75 7.81 -18.66
N LYS A 94 2.97 8.23 -18.34
CA LYS A 94 4.21 7.99 -19.11
C LYS A 94 4.17 6.68 -19.91
N ASP A 95 4.60 6.76 -21.17
CA ASP A 95 4.64 5.66 -22.13
C ASP A 95 3.27 5.08 -22.54
N GLY A 96 2.16 5.76 -22.23
CA GLY A 96 0.84 5.34 -22.71
C GLY A 96 0.23 4.17 -21.94
N CYS A 97 0.78 3.82 -20.78
CA CYS A 97 0.50 2.52 -20.16
C CYS A 97 -0.77 2.45 -19.29
N HIS A 98 -1.35 3.57 -18.86
CA HIS A 98 -2.65 3.68 -18.18
C HIS A 98 -3.05 5.16 -18.06
N LEU A 99 -4.28 5.43 -17.61
CA LEU A 99 -4.79 6.77 -17.38
C LEU A 99 -4.68 7.17 -15.90
N ILE A 100 -4.54 8.47 -15.65
CA ILE A 100 -4.62 9.09 -14.33
C ILE A 100 -5.56 10.29 -14.37
N THR A 101 -6.10 10.67 -13.20
CA THR A 101 -6.76 11.97 -13.00
C THR A 101 -6.04 12.76 -11.91
N LYS A 102 -6.02 14.09 -12.02
CA LYS A 102 -5.36 14.97 -11.04
C LYS A 102 -6.31 15.48 -9.95
N ALA A 103 -7.61 15.36 -10.17
CA ALA A 103 -8.66 15.75 -9.23
C ALA A 103 -9.66 14.60 -9.01
N PRO A 104 -9.21 13.42 -8.51
CA PRO A 104 -10.12 12.30 -8.21
C PRO A 104 -11.16 12.63 -7.14
N GLU A 105 -10.92 13.68 -6.32
CA GLU A 105 -11.83 14.14 -5.26
C GLU A 105 -13.17 14.70 -5.79
N CYS A 106 -13.32 14.88 -7.11
CA CYS A 106 -14.62 15.16 -7.73
C CYS A 106 -15.61 13.98 -7.61
N SER A 107 -15.11 12.76 -7.36
CA SER A 107 -15.92 11.57 -7.10
C SER A 107 -16.14 11.43 -5.59
N ALA A 108 -17.40 11.53 -5.14
CA ALA A 108 -17.76 11.25 -3.75
C ALA A 108 -17.43 9.80 -3.38
N THR A 109 -17.62 8.88 -4.32
CA THR A 109 -17.29 7.47 -4.16
C THR A 109 -15.78 7.25 -3.94
N TYR A 110 -14.92 8.02 -4.62
CA TYR A 110 -13.48 8.00 -4.37
C TYR A 110 -13.14 8.46 -2.94
N CYS A 111 -13.75 9.56 -2.49
CA CYS A 111 -13.53 10.09 -1.14
C CYS A 111 -13.93 9.06 -0.06
N ASP A 112 -15.07 8.39 -0.23
CA ASP A 112 -15.53 7.34 0.69
C ASP A 112 -14.57 6.14 0.72
N VAL A 113 -14.06 5.72 -0.45
CA VAL A 113 -13.04 4.64 -0.54
C VAL A 113 -11.77 5.05 0.20
N VAL A 114 -11.27 6.27 -0.03
CA VAL A 114 -10.08 6.79 0.67
C VAL A 114 -10.29 6.78 2.18
N ALA A 115 -11.42 7.28 2.68
CA ALA A 115 -11.75 7.30 4.10
C ALA A 115 -11.80 5.89 4.71
N ARG A 116 -12.40 4.91 4.00
CA ARG A 116 -12.45 3.52 4.44
C ARG A 116 -11.06 2.89 4.55
N VAL A 117 -10.17 3.17 3.58
CA VAL A 117 -8.78 2.69 3.61
C VAL A 117 -8.00 3.33 4.75
N ILE A 118 -8.11 4.64 4.94
CA ILE A 118 -7.50 5.36 6.06
C ILE A 118 -7.91 4.72 7.39
N SER A 119 -9.20 4.47 7.57
CA SER A 119 -9.74 3.85 8.79
C SER A 119 -9.20 2.44 9.02
N TYR A 120 -9.22 1.57 7.99
CA TYR A 120 -8.77 0.18 8.13
C TYR A 120 -7.30 0.07 8.48
N PHE A 121 -6.45 0.85 7.81
CA PHE A 121 -5.00 0.83 7.99
C PHE A 121 -4.52 1.83 9.06
N LYS A 122 -5.45 2.52 9.73
CA LYS A 122 -5.16 3.53 10.77
C LYS A 122 -4.12 4.55 10.30
N ILE A 123 -4.26 5.01 9.07
CA ILE A 123 -3.35 5.99 8.48
C ILE A 123 -3.64 7.34 9.10
N LEU A 124 -2.60 8.05 9.53
CA LEU A 124 -2.73 9.40 10.07
C LEU A 124 -3.12 10.37 8.95
N GLU A 125 -4.33 10.91 8.98
CA GLU A 125 -4.90 11.73 7.91
C GLU A 125 -3.98 12.86 7.38
N PRO A 126 -3.30 13.67 8.24
CA PRO A 126 -2.37 14.70 7.77
C PRO A 126 -1.18 14.19 6.94
N SER A 127 -0.88 12.89 6.99
CA SER A 127 0.19 12.25 6.23
C SER A 127 -0.26 11.73 4.86
N VAL A 128 -1.58 11.71 4.60
CA VAL A 128 -2.15 11.02 3.45
C VAL A 128 -1.81 11.74 2.15
N TYR A 129 -1.33 10.97 1.19
CA TYR A 129 -1.28 11.34 -0.21
C TYR A 129 -1.86 10.19 -1.03
N SER A 130 -2.58 10.50 -2.11
CA SER A 130 -3.26 9.48 -2.91
C SER A 130 -3.02 9.66 -4.41
N ARG A 131 -3.20 8.58 -5.15
CA ARG A 131 -3.19 8.58 -6.61
C ARG A 131 -4.23 7.63 -7.16
N PHE A 132 -5.02 8.15 -8.09
CA PHE A 132 -5.96 7.39 -8.89
C PHE A 132 -5.31 6.95 -10.21
N ASN A 133 -5.38 5.66 -10.52
CA ASN A 133 -4.93 5.08 -11.77
C ASN A 133 -6.08 4.27 -12.38
N TRP A 134 -6.33 4.42 -13.67
CA TRP A 134 -7.31 3.64 -14.41
C TRP A 134 -6.65 2.93 -15.58
N TYR A 135 -6.66 1.60 -15.52
CA TYR A 135 -6.23 0.71 -16.58
C TYR A 135 -7.48 0.42 -17.41
N VAL A 136 -7.52 0.88 -18.65
CA VAL A 136 -8.73 0.88 -19.47
C VAL A 136 -9.19 -0.55 -19.80
N ASN A 137 -8.23 -1.46 -19.96
CA ASN A 137 -8.48 -2.87 -20.28
C ASN A 137 -7.27 -3.74 -19.87
N GLY A 138 -7.30 -5.02 -20.28
CA GLY A 138 -6.23 -5.98 -19.98
C GLY A 138 -4.83 -5.66 -20.55
N ALA A 139 -4.72 -4.77 -21.54
CA ALA A 139 -3.45 -4.44 -22.20
C ALA A 139 -2.63 -3.35 -21.49
N ASP A 140 -3.30 -2.44 -20.77
CA ASP A 140 -2.65 -1.39 -19.96
C ASP A 140 -1.78 -2.01 -18.87
N TRP A 141 -0.75 -1.35 -18.35
CA TRP A 141 0.19 -1.92 -17.38
C TRP A 141 0.95 -0.85 -16.57
N LYS A 142 1.78 -1.29 -15.61
CA LYS A 142 2.68 -0.41 -14.86
C LYS A 142 4.06 -1.05 -14.73
N PRO A 143 5.15 -0.37 -15.13
CA PRO A 143 6.50 -0.92 -14.98
C PRO A 143 6.82 -1.26 -13.54
N LEU A 144 7.71 -2.24 -13.36
CA LEU A 144 8.34 -2.50 -12.07
C LEU A 144 9.14 -1.28 -11.64
N HIS A 145 8.81 -0.73 -10.48
CA HIS A 145 9.41 0.49 -9.93
C HIS A 145 9.50 0.42 -8.41
N HIS A 146 10.15 1.41 -7.83
CA HIS A 146 10.02 1.69 -6.40
C HIS A 146 9.18 2.95 -6.22
N ASP A 147 8.45 3.03 -5.12
CA ASP A 147 7.84 4.29 -4.72
C ASP A 147 8.96 5.27 -4.33
N THR A 148 8.85 6.50 -4.84
CA THR A 148 9.89 7.53 -4.67
C THR A 148 10.20 7.86 -3.20
N ALA A 149 9.29 7.55 -2.28
CA ALA A 149 9.47 7.80 -0.86
C ALA A 149 10.71 7.08 -0.28
N ALA A 150 11.04 5.86 -0.74
CA ALA A 150 12.22 5.14 -0.25
C ALA A 150 13.55 5.84 -0.52
N PHE A 151 13.61 6.72 -1.53
CA PHE A 151 14.85 7.35 -1.99
C PHE A 151 14.85 8.88 -1.87
N SER A 152 13.82 9.46 -1.25
CA SER A 152 13.68 10.91 -1.17
C SER A 152 13.91 11.40 0.26
N GLN A 153 15.04 12.08 0.49
CA GLN A 153 15.31 12.77 1.76
C GLN A 153 14.17 13.74 2.15
N ARG A 154 13.48 14.35 1.18
CA ARG A 154 12.33 15.23 1.44
C ARG A 154 11.10 14.49 1.97
N ARG A 155 10.97 13.20 1.68
CA ARG A 155 9.84 12.33 2.09
C ARG A 155 10.21 11.37 3.22
N LEU A 156 11.47 11.37 3.66
CA LEU A 156 11.95 10.53 4.75
C LEU A 156 11.03 10.68 5.97
N GLY A 157 10.60 9.52 6.50
CA GLY A 157 9.61 9.26 7.55
C GLY A 157 8.28 10.02 7.49
N LYS A 158 7.94 10.65 6.36
CA LYS A 158 6.58 11.18 6.14
C LYS A 158 5.59 10.10 5.75
N GLN A 159 6.09 8.90 5.47
CA GLN A 159 5.36 7.76 5.01
C GLN A 159 6.12 6.50 5.46
N ASN A 160 5.41 5.54 6.05
CA ASN A 160 5.93 4.21 6.35
C ASN A 160 5.10 3.08 5.71
N ILE A 161 3.95 3.42 5.10
CA ILE A 161 3.08 2.46 4.43
C ILE A 161 2.69 2.93 3.02
N THR A 162 2.64 1.99 2.08
CA THR A 162 1.93 2.10 0.81
C THR A 162 0.74 1.17 0.87
N VAL A 163 -0.44 1.65 0.51
CA VAL A 163 -1.67 0.86 0.39
C VAL A 163 -2.22 1.02 -1.01
N GLY A 164 -2.59 -0.07 -1.67
CA GLY A 164 -3.32 -0.02 -2.93
C GLY A 164 -4.64 -0.76 -2.82
N VAL A 165 -5.68 -0.22 -3.45
CA VAL A 165 -6.96 -0.92 -3.63
C VAL A 165 -7.25 -1.12 -5.10
N SER A 166 -8.02 -2.16 -5.40
CA SER A 166 -8.39 -2.57 -6.75
C SER A 166 -9.90 -2.67 -6.89
N LEU A 167 -10.45 -2.07 -7.96
CA LEU A 167 -11.86 -2.19 -8.35
C LEU A 167 -11.95 -2.52 -9.84
N GLY A 168 -12.91 -3.34 -10.23
CA GLY A 168 -13.09 -3.78 -11.62
C GLY A 168 -12.26 -5.03 -11.95
N GLY A 169 -11.65 -5.04 -13.15
CA GLY A 169 -10.99 -6.22 -13.70
C GLY A 169 -9.78 -6.70 -12.89
N GLU A 170 -9.64 -8.03 -12.76
CA GLU A 170 -8.49 -8.66 -12.10
C GLU A 170 -7.19 -8.40 -12.86
N ARG A 171 -6.14 -8.07 -12.09
CA ARG A 171 -4.74 -7.93 -12.57
C ARG A 171 -3.79 -8.51 -11.53
N GLU A 172 -2.51 -8.63 -11.84
CA GLU A 172 -1.53 -9.09 -10.85
C GLU A 172 -0.61 -7.94 -10.40
N LEU A 173 -0.49 -7.79 -9.08
CA LEU A 173 0.58 -7.05 -8.46
C LEU A 173 1.83 -7.93 -8.48
N ALA A 174 2.83 -7.51 -9.26
CA ALA A 174 4.09 -8.22 -9.40
C ALA A 174 5.17 -7.54 -8.56
N PHE A 175 5.89 -8.33 -7.76
CA PHE A 175 7.10 -7.92 -7.05
C PHE A 175 8.32 -8.62 -7.65
N ARG A 176 9.43 -7.89 -7.76
CA ARG A 176 10.75 -8.41 -8.15
C ARG A 176 11.79 -8.08 -7.11
N HIS A 177 12.42 -9.09 -6.51
CA HIS A 177 13.51 -8.89 -5.56
C HIS A 177 14.70 -8.24 -6.26
N VAL A 178 15.24 -7.16 -5.71
CA VAL A 178 16.27 -6.34 -6.35
C VAL A 178 17.58 -7.11 -6.54
N GLN A 179 18.02 -7.85 -5.51
CA GLN A 179 19.31 -8.56 -5.54
C GLN A 179 19.31 -9.83 -6.40
N HIS A 180 18.27 -10.66 -6.29
CA HIS A 180 18.26 -12.01 -6.89
C HIS A 180 17.26 -12.17 -8.04
N GLY A 181 16.42 -11.16 -8.31
CA GLY A 181 15.50 -11.16 -9.45
C GLY A 181 14.24 -12.04 -9.29
N THR A 182 14.08 -12.74 -8.16
CA THR A 182 12.89 -13.54 -7.84
C THR A 182 11.62 -12.74 -8.05
N LEU A 183 10.63 -13.34 -8.72
CA LEU A 183 9.33 -12.74 -8.96
C LEU A 183 8.27 -13.36 -8.05
N ALA A 184 7.42 -12.52 -7.47
CA ALA A 184 6.21 -12.93 -6.75
C ALA A 184 5.01 -12.20 -7.35
N TYR A 185 3.92 -12.91 -7.59
CA TYR A 185 2.71 -12.37 -8.20
C TYR A 185 1.53 -12.57 -7.26
N PHE A 186 0.75 -11.50 -7.08
CA PHE A 186 -0.44 -11.49 -6.25
C PHE A 186 -1.64 -11.04 -7.09
N PRO A 187 -2.64 -11.90 -7.29
CA PRO A 187 -3.91 -11.50 -7.90
C PRO A 187 -4.52 -10.32 -7.15
N GLN A 188 -5.08 -9.38 -7.90
CA GLN A 188 -5.75 -8.18 -7.42
C GLN A 188 -7.12 -8.11 -8.07
N VAL A 189 -8.07 -8.77 -7.42
CA VAL A 189 -9.48 -8.83 -7.81
C VAL A 189 -10.24 -7.58 -7.33
N ASN A 190 -11.46 -7.40 -7.82
CA ASN A 190 -12.36 -6.35 -7.39
C ASN A 190 -12.57 -6.35 -5.87
N GLY A 191 -12.56 -5.16 -5.27
CA GLY A 191 -12.77 -4.96 -3.84
C GLY A 191 -11.54 -5.22 -2.96
N MET A 192 -10.45 -5.77 -3.50
CA MET A 192 -9.25 -6.14 -2.73
C MET A 192 -8.34 -4.95 -2.42
N ALA A 193 -7.69 -5.01 -1.26
CA ALA A 193 -6.60 -4.13 -0.89
C ALA A 193 -5.27 -4.89 -0.71
N PHE A 194 -4.16 -4.19 -0.85
CA PHE A 194 -2.85 -4.64 -0.42
C PHE A 194 -2.09 -3.51 0.28
N SER A 195 -1.11 -3.85 1.10
CA SER A 195 -0.15 -2.88 1.63
C SER A 195 1.24 -3.46 1.80
N PHE A 196 2.24 -2.58 1.80
CA PHE A 196 3.62 -2.93 2.15
C PHE A 196 4.35 -1.74 2.78
N GLY A 197 5.37 -2.05 3.58
CA GLY A 197 6.21 -1.07 4.27
C GLY A 197 7.44 -0.63 3.47
N ARG A 198 8.26 0.22 4.09
CA ARG A 198 9.47 0.79 3.49
C ARG A 198 10.48 -0.27 3.03
N ARG A 199 10.75 -1.29 3.83
CA ARG A 199 11.76 -2.33 3.51
C ARG A 199 11.36 -3.19 2.32
N ILE A 200 10.08 -3.60 2.20
CA ILE A 200 9.55 -4.17 0.94
C ILE A 200 9.78 -3.24 -0.23
N ASN A 201 9.42 -1.95 -0.11
CA ASN A 201 9.62 -0.98 -1.20
C ASN A 201 11.10 -0.78 -1.57
N MET A 202 12.06 -1.05 -0.69
CA MET A 202 13.49 -0.97 -0.98
C MET A 202 14.01 -2.25 -1.64
N ASN A 203 13.64 -3.41 -1.09
CA ASN A 203 14.17 -4.71 -1.50
C ASN A 203 13.43 -5.31 -2.70
N TRP A 204 12.22 -4.83 -2.99
CA TRP A 204 11.37 -5.30 -4.07
C TRP A 204 10.88 -4.14 -4.93
N LYS A 205 11.03 -4.28 -6.25
CA LYS A 205 10.31 -3.43 -7.21
C LYS A 205 8.90 -3.97 -7.40
N HIS A 206 7.91 -3.11 -7.53
CA HIS A 206 6.52 -3.50 -7.77
C HIS A 206 5.94 -2.88 -9.04
N GLY A 207 4.96 -3.54 -9.64
CA GLY A 207 4.29 -3.08 -10.84
C GLY A 207 3.03 -3.91 -11.12
N ILE A 208 2.36 -3.58 -12.22
CA ILE A 208 1.16 -4.29 -12.68
C ILE A 208 1.51 -4.90 -14.03
N ASN A 209 1.44 -6.22 -14.13
CA ASN A 209 1.75 -6.93 -15.38
C ASN A 209 0.70 -6.63 -16.45
N ALA A 210 1.10 -6.40 -17.70
CA ALA A 210 0.15 -6.56 -18.80
C ALA A 210 -0.35 -8.01 -18.79
N LEU A 211 -1.66 -8.21 -19.02
CA LEU A 211 -2.15 -9.56 -19.25
C LEU A 211 -1.58 -10.03 -20.60
N PRO A 212 -1.36 -11.33 -20.80
CA PRO A 212 -1.04 -11.82 -22.13
C PRO A 212 -2.27 -11.63 -23.05
N PRO A 213 -2.10 -11.44 -24.38
CA PRO A 213 -3.18 -11.07 -25.30
C PRO A 213 -4.42 -11.96 -25.21
N GLU A 214 -4.24 -13.26 -24.99
CA GLU A 214 -5.32 -14.25 -24.85
C GLU A 214 -6.14 -14.11 -23.56
N LYS A 215 -5.65 -13.35 -22.57
CA LYS A 215 -6.36 -13.03 -21.32
C LYS A 215 -6.85 -11.58 -21.27
N HIS A 216 -6.64 -10.80 -22.32
CA HIS A 216 -7.16 -9.44 -22.38
C HIS A 216 -8.69 -9.45 -22.30
N ASN A 217 -9.24 -8.59 -21.46
CA ASN A 217 -10.67 -8.32 -21.37
C ASN A 217 -10.92 -6.81 -21.48
N GLN A 218 -12.17 -6.43 -21.71
CA GLN A 218 -12.59 -5.02 -21.83
C GLN A 218 -12.97 -4.40 -20.47
N LEU A 219 -12.95 -5.17 -19.39
CA LEU A 219 -13.25 -4.66 -18.07
C LEU A 219 -12.02 -3.92 -17.53
N GLY A 220 -12.12 -2.60 -17.44
CA GLY A 220 -11.07 -1.78 -16.85
C GLY A 220 -10.85 -2.07 -15.37
N ARG A 221 -9.71 -1.63 -14.85
CA ARG A 221 -9.34 -1.70 -13.44
C ARG A 221 -9.04 -0.31 -12.91
N ILE A 222 -9.69 0.09 -11.83
CA ILE A 222 -9.28 1.24 -11.03
C ILE A 222 -8.31 0.74 -9.97
N SER A 223 -7.19 1.46 -9.82
CA SER A 223 -6.25 1.28 -8.72
C SER A 223 -6.00 2.61 -8.03
N ILE A 224 -6.43 2.68 -6.77
CA ILE A 224 -6.19 3.85 -5.91
C ILE A 224 -5.06 3.49 -4.96
N ILE A 225 -3.98 4.26 -5.01
CA ILE A 225 -2.82 4.10 -4.14
C ILE A 225 -2.84 5.20 -3.09
N LEU A 226 -2.78 4.82 -1.81
CA LEU A 226 -2.60 5.72 -0.68
C LEU A 226 -1.20 5.51 -0.10
N TRP A 227 -0.59 6.62 0.26
CA TRP A 227 0.64 6.68 1.03
C TRP A 227 0.35 7.44 2.31
N GLY A 228 0.98 7.02 3.40
CA GLY A 228 0.92 7.76 4.65
C GLY A 228 1.72 7.11 5.76
N TRP A 229 1.45 7.54 6.97
CA TRP A 229 2.07 7.08 8.20
C TRP A 229 1.05 6.36 9.07
N THR A 230 1.38 5.20 9.61
CA THR A 230 0.55 4.40 10.53
C THR A 230 1.39 3.72 11.59
N GLU A 231 0.86 3.58 12.81
CA GLU A 231 1.49 2.79 13.87
C GLU A 231 1.52 1.28 13.55
N LEU A 232 0.68 0.82 12.62
CA LEU A 232 0.66 -0.59 12.21
C LEU A 232 1.96 -1.02 11.54
N ALA A 233 2.70 -0.11 10.90
CA ALA A 233 3.93 -0.39 10.15
C ALA A 233 5.11 0.41 10.71
N ALA A 234 5.15 0.59 12.04
CA ALA A 234 6.24 1.30 12.68
C ALA A 234 7.58 0.64 12.30
N GLU A 235 8.57 1.46 11.95
CA GLU A 235 9.89 0.96 11.55
C GLU A 235 10.56 0.29 12.77
N GLU A 236 11.13 -0.89 12.55
CA GLU A 236 11.98 -1.55 13.53
C GLU A 236 13.28 -0.73 13.65
N ASP A 237 13.89 -0.66 14.83
CA ASP A 237 15.21 -0.06 15.00
C ASP A 237 16.22 -0.90 14.21
N ASP A 238 16.43 -0.54 12.94
CA ASP A 238 17.37 -1.19 12.02
C ASP A 238 18.81 -0.81 12.43
N ALA A 239 19.28 -1.33 13.57
CA ALA A 239 20.67 -1.18 14.03
C ALA A 239 21.71 -1.73 13.04
N GLU A 240 21.27 -2.50 12.04
CA GLU A 240 22.10 -3.17 11.03
C GLU A 240 22.34 -2.34 9.76
N PHE A 241 21.56 -1.26 9.50
CA PHE A 241 21.67 -0.44 8.29
C PHE A 241 22.14 1.00 8.61
N GLY A 242 23.35 1.11 9.14
CA GLY A 242 24.08 2.37 9.31
C GLY A 242 23.78 3.09 10.62
N GLU A 243 24.77 3.85 11.12
CA GLU A 243 24.62 4.69 12.31
C GLU A 243 23.30 5.48 12.23
N ALA A 244 22.43 5.25 13.22
CA ALA A 244 21.25 6.05 13.42
C ALA A 244 21.67 7.52 13.43
N VAL A 245 21.32 8.27 12.40
CA VAL A 245 21.50 9.71 12.41
C VAL A 245 20.55 10.22 13.50
N GLU A 246 21.10 10.64 14.64
CA GLU A 246 20.33 11.21 15.74
C GLU A 246 19.41 12.31 15.21
N GLY A 247 18.10 12.02 15.15
CA GLY A 247 17.07 12.97 14.70
C GLY A 247 16.01 12.45 13.72
N GLU A 248 16.06 11.20 13.27
CA GLU A 248 15.21 10.71 12.15
C GLU A 248 14.11 9.69 12.49
N VAL A 249 13.74 9.48 13.76
CA VAL A 249 12.54 8.68 14.09
C VAL A 249 11.29 9.55 13.95
N LEU A 250 10.57 9.40 12.84
CA LEU A 250 9.31 10.10 12.64
C LEU A 250 8.19 9.41 13.41
N LYS A 251 7.86 10.00 14.55
CA LYS A 251 6.73 9.65 15.40
C LYS A 251 5.47 10.44 15.00
N ALA A 252 4.28 9.95 15.35
CA ALA A 252 2.98 10.55 15.03
C ALA A 252 2.90 12.06 15.34
N GLU A 253 3.65 12.55 16.34
CA GLU A 253 3.69 13.95 16.79
C GLU A 253 4.28 14.89 15.74
N ALA A 254 5.08 14.41 14.78
CA ALA A 254 5.66 15.24 13.72
C ALA A 254 4.62 15.77 12.72
N PHE A 255 3.47 15.11 12.62
CA PHE A 255 2.35 15.50 11.75
C PHE A 255 1.35 16.43 12.44
N HIS A 256 1.45 16.60 13.76
CA HIS A 256 0.63 17.52 14.55
C HIS A 256 1.25 18.93 14.64
N ARG A 257 2.27 19.23 13.84
CA ARG A 257 2.96 20.52 13.88
C ARG A 257 2.11 21.61 13.27
N VAL A 258 1.99 22.73 13.99
CA VAL A 258 1.27 23.91 13.53
C VAL A 258 1.95 24.53 12.31
N CYS A 259 1.13 24.96 11.35
CA CYS A 259 1.58 25.61 10.13
C CYS A 259 2.15 27.00 10.44
N LYS A 260 3.49 27.10 10.46
CA LYS A 260 4.19 28.39 10.69
C LYS A 260 3.86 29.46 9.63
N GLN A 261 3.50 29.04 8.42
CA GLN A 261 3.06 29.95 7.36
C GLN A 261 1.66 30.49 7.65
N TYR A 262 0.76 29.65 8.17
CA TYR A 262 -0.59 30.03 8.58
C TYR A 262 -0.56 30.99 9.77
N GLN A 263 0.27 30.72 10.78
CA GLN A 263 0.47 31.63 11.91
C GLN A 263 0.96 33.03 11.49
N LYS A 264 1.60 33.13 10.32
CA LYS A 264 2.07 34.40 9.74
C LYS A 264 1.08 35.01 8.74
N GLY A 265 -0.09 34.41 8.55
CA GLY A 265 -1.09 34.82 7.56
C GLY A 265 -0.67 34.62 6.10
N LYS A 266 0.30 33.72 5.84
CA LYS A 266 0.95 33.52 4.53
C LYS A 266 0.74 32.13 3.93
N CYS A 267 -0.04 31.26 4.55
CA CYS A 267 -0.28 29.91 4.01
C CYS A 267 -1.14 29.99 2.74
N THR A 268 -0.60 29.54 1.60
CA THR A 268 -1.31 29.46 0.32
C THR A 268 -2.02 28.12 0.09
N TYR A 269 -1.82 27.15 0.99
CA TYR A 269 -2.34 25.79 0.84
C TYR A 269 -3.77 25.62 1.39
N GLY A 270 -4.27 26.59 2.17
CA GLY A 270 -5.62 26.53 2.75
C GLY A 270 -5.86 25.23 3.53
N ASP A 271 -7.06 24.66 3.41
CA ASP A 271 -7.44 23.40 4.06
C ASP A 271 -6.66 22.18 3.53
N ARG A 272 -5.93 22.34 2.42
CA ARG A 272 -5.01 21.31 1.88
C ARG A 272 -3.61 21.38 2.51
N CYS A 273 -3.41 22.23 3.52
CA CYS A 273 -2.13 22.30 4.22
C CYS A 273 -1.94 21.08 5.12
N LYS A 274 -0.85 20.34 4.91
CA LYS A 274 -0.46 19.18 5.73
C LYS A 274 -0.06 19.48 7.19
N PHE A 275 -0.18 20.74 7.62
CA PHE A 275 0.20 21.20 8.96
C PHE A 275 -1.01 21.83 9.60
N THR A 276 -1.22 21.63 10.90
CA THR A 276 -2.42 22.10 11.59
C THR A 276 -2.53 23.62 11.55
N HIS A 277 -3.66 24.13 11.06
CA HIS A 277 -3.99 25.55 11.07
C HIS A 277 -4.59 25.96 12.42
N SER A 278 -3.78 25.88 13.48
CA SER A 278 -4.12 26.39 14.82
C SER A 278 -3.30 27.63 15.15
N MET A 279 -3.89 28.58 15.88
CA MET A 279 -3.14 29.71 16.46
C MET A 279 -2.40 29.31 17.74
N GLU A 280 -2.71 28.15 18.33
CA GLU A 280 -2.10 27.67 19.56
C GLU A 280 -0.92 26.74 19.26
N SER A 281 0.24 27.03 19.86
CA SER A 281 1.42 26.17 19.79
C SER A 281 1.20 24.93 20.67
N PRO A 282 1.35 23.69 20.15
CA PRO A 282 1.06 22.50 20.93
C PRO A 282 2.27 22.15 21.80
N ILE A 283 2.51 22.91 22.86
CA ILE A 283 3.29 22.48 24.04
C ILE A 283 2.75 23.21 25.27
N ALA A 284 1.98 22.49 26.10
CA ALA A 284 2.15 22.39 27.55
C ALA A 284 0.91 21.76 28.19
N SER A 285 0.90 20.44 28.36
CA SER A 285 0.21 19.75 29.45
C SER A 285 0.80 18.34 29.57
N ILE A 286 1.96 18.27 30.20
CA ILE A 286 2.37 17.07 30.93
C ILE A 286 1.88 17.31 32.36
N ALA A 287 0.94 16.48 32.81
CA ALA A 287 0.67 16.20 34.21
C ALA A 287 0.66 14.68 34.36
#